data_AF-A0A5N0E8Z9-F1
#
_entry.id   AF-A0A5N0E8Z9-F1
#
_cell.length_a   1.000
_cell.length_b   1.000
_cell.length_c   1.000
_cell.angle_alpha   90.00
_cell.angle_beta   90.00
_cell.angle_gamma   90.00
#
_symmetry.space_group_name_H-M   'P 1'
#
loop_
_entity.id
_entity.type
_entity.pdbx_description
1 polymer ?
#
loop_
_entity_poly.entity_id
_entity_poly.type
_entity_poly.pdbx_seq_one_letter_code
_entity_poly.pdbx_strand_id
1 'polypeptide(L)' 'MSAACPSCSWPSPMLVSTHGAVRYMRCVCGRFLVSHKGGVNLVTGRSACKTPKMAEHLELIPIPEA' A
#
# COMPACT_ATOMS: atom_id res chain seq x y z
N MET A 1 -7.19 -4.54 18.15
CA MET A 1 -5.79 -4.99 18.06
C MET A 1 -5.38 -5.01 16.59
N SER A 2 -4.34 -4.27 16.23
CA SER A 2 -3.73 -4.33 14.89
C SER A 2 -2.91 -5.61 14.81
N ALA A 3 -3.20 -6.50 13.85
CA ALA A 3 -2.39 -7.72 13.72
C ALA A 3 -1.05 -7.40 13.07
N ALA A 4 -0.01 -8.12 13.48
CA ALA A 4 1.32 -7.99 12.88
C ALA A 4 1.29 -8.33 11.39
N CYS A 5 2.15 -7.68 10.61
CA CYS A 5 2.29 -7.99 9.19
C CYS A 5 2.82 -9.44 9.04
N PRO A 6 2.10 -10.35 8.35
CA PRO A 6 2.54 -11.74 8.19
C PRO A 6 3.82 -11.89 7.34
N SER A 7 4.26 -10.83 6.66
CA SER A 7 5.45 -10.87 5.81
C SER A 7 6.74 -10.38 6.47
N CYS A 8 6.68 -9.52 7.48
CA CYS A 8 7.87 -8.96 8.12
C CYS A 8 7.72 -8.83 9.64
N SER A 9 6.64 -9.36 10.21
CA SER A 9 6.32 -9.34 11.63
C SER A 9 6.22 -7.95 12.27
N TRP A 10 6.10 -6.89 11.47
CA TRP A 10 5.93 -5.53 11.99
C TRP A 10 4.60 -5.40 12.76
N PRO A 11 4.63 -4.96 14.04
CA PRO A 11 3.49 -5.08 14.94
C PRO A 11 2.39 -4.04 14.72
N SER A 12 2.68 -2.92 14.05
CA SER A 12 1.72 -1.82 13.88
C SER A 12 1.68 -1.30 12.44
N PRO A 13 1.01 -2.02 11.52
CA PRO A 13 0.72 -1.49 10.19
C PRO A 13 -0.13 -0.21 10.26
N MET A 14 0.14 0.74 9.37
CA MET A 14 -0.58 2.02 9.31
C MET A 14 -1.94 1.84 8.63
N LEU A 15 -3.03 2.32 9.23
CA LEU A 15 -4.35 2.34 8.60
C LEU A 15 -4.39 3.33 7.43
N VAL A 16 -4.89 2.89 6.29
CA VAL A 16 -5.03 3.69 5.06
C VAL A 16 -6.50 4.00 4.77
N SER A 17 -7.39 3.02 4.93
CA SER A 17 -8.82 3.19 4.70
C SER A 17 -9.63 2.17 5.50
N THR A 18 -10.91 2.47 5.74
CA THR A 18 -11.87 1.56 6.37
C THR A 18 -13.17 1.53 5.57
N HIS A 19 -13.67 0.33 5.29
CA HIS A 19 -14.95 0.07 4.65
C HIS A 19 -15.75 -0.92 5.49
N GLY A 20 -16.66 -0.41 6.32
CA GLY A 20 -17.41 -1.22 7.27
C GLY A 20 -16.48 -1.99 8.22
N ALA A 21 -16.58 -3.31 8.23
CA ALA A 21 -15.74 -4.19 9.05
C ALA A 21 -14.35 -4.50 8.44
N VAL A 22 -14.06 -3.97 7.24
CA VAL A 22 -12.80 -4.20 6.52
C VAL A 22 -11.88 -2.99 6.69
N ARG A 23 -10.64 -3.22 7.12
CA ARG A 23 -9.60 -2.20 7.26
C ARG A 23 -8.45 -2.48 6.33
N TYR A 24 -8.10 -1.49 5.52
CA TYR A 24 -6.96 -1.51 4.61
C TYR A 24 -5.77 -0.82 5.29
N MET A 25 -4.64 -1.51 5.38
CA MET A 25 -3.44 -1.03 6.07
C MET A 25 -2.21 -1.16 5.17
N ARG A 26 -1.18 -0.38 5.46
CA ARG A 26 0.13 -0.45 4.81
C ARG A 26 1.21 -0.76 5.85
N CYS A 27 2.04 -1.74 5.54
CA CYS A 27 3.19 -2.07 6.36
C CYS A 27 4.43 -1.28 5.90
N VAL A 28 5.37 -1.06 6.82
CA VAL A 28 6.68 -0.44 6.53
C VAL A 28 7.50 -1.23 5.50
N CYS A 29 7.24 -2.54 5.33
CA CYS A 29 7.87 -3.36 4.30
C CYS A 29 7.28 -3.15 2.88
N GLY A 30 6.39 -2.17 2.70
CA GLY A 30 5.82 -1.79 1.41
C GLY A 30 4.60 -2.62 0.97
N ARG A 31 4.17 -3.60 1.77
CA ARG A 31 3.01 -4.45 1.48
C ARG A 31 1.70 -3.84 2.00
N PHE A 32 0.63 -4.06 1.24
CA PHE A 32 -0.74 -3.76 1.66
C PHE A 32 -1.36 -4.96 2.37
N LEU A 33 -2.08 -4.67 3.44
CA LEU A 33 -2.75 -5.63 4.31
C LEU A 33 -4.24 -5.31 4.38
N VAL A 34 -5.06 -6.34 4.49
CA VAL A 34 -6.50 -6.21 4.74
C VAL A 34 -6.86 -6.98 6.00
N SER A 35 -7.38 -6.26 7.00
CA SER A 35 -7.99 -6.84 8.19
C SER A 35 -9.49 -6.94 8.02
N HIS A 36 -10.05 -8.10 8.31
CA HIS A 36 -11.49 -8.33 8.41
C HIS A 36 -11.75 -9.31 9.57
N LYS A 37 -13.02 -9.72 9.77
CA LYS A 37 -13.40 -10.62 10.89
C LYS A 37 -12.62 -11.95 10.92
N GLY A 38 -12.14 -12.41 9.76
CA GLY A 38 -11.33 -13.64 9.60
C GLY A 38 -9.82 -13.46 9.78
N GLY A 39 -9.34 -12.28 10.18
CA GLY A 39 -7.92 -12.00 10.41
C GLY A 39 -7.31 -11.01 9.41
N VAL A 40 -5.97 -10.99 9.35
CA VAL A 40 -5.21 -10.07 8.49
C VAL A 40 -4.56 -10.85 7.35
N ASN A 41 -4.89 -10.47 6.13
CA ASN A 41 -4.38 -11.10 4.92
C ASN A 41 -3.54 -10.11 4.11
N LEU A 42 -2.56 -10.65 3.38
CA LEU A 42 -1.83 -9.90 2.37
C LEU A 42 -2.75 -9.64 1.19
N VAL A 43 -2.71 -8.42 0.66
CA VAL A 43 -3.39 -8.11 -0.61
C VAL A 43 -2.52 -8.65 -1.74
N THR A 44 -2.66 -9.94 -2.04
CA THR A 44 -1.97 -10.59 -3.15
C THR A 44 -2.58 -10.11 -4.46
N GLY A 45 -1.79 -9.47 -5.33
CA GLY A 45 -2.23 -8.94 -6.64
C GLY A 45 -1.91 -7.46 -6.85
N ARG A 46 -1.80 -6.67 -5.77
CA ARG A 46 -0.99 -5.45 -5.79
C ARG A 46 0.42 -5.87 -5.40
N SER A 47 1.12 -6.49 -6.35
CA SER A 47 2.58 -6.60 -6.35
C SER A 47 3.11 -5.31 -5.74
N ALA A 48 3.87 -5.44 -4.64
CA ALA A 48 4.47 -4.36 -3.87
C ALA A 48 4.65 -3.14 -4.76
N CYS A 49 4.18 -1.94 -4.36
CA CYS A 49 4.45 -0.69 -5.07
C CYS A 49 5.86 -0.78 -5.63
N LYS A 50 5.99 -1.14 -6.91
CA LYS A 50 7.31 -1.23 -7.51
C LYS A 50 7.79 0.19 -7.36
N THR A 51 9.00 0.37 -6.83
CA THR A 51 9.71 1.63 -7.03
C THR A 51 9.37 2.09 -8.44
N PRO A 52 8.80 3.31 -8.64
CA PRO A 52 8.45 3.74 -9.97
C PRO A 52 9.68 3.45 -10.80
N LYS A 53 9.56 2.55 -11.78
CA LYS A 53 10.64 2.31 -12.72
C LYS A 53 10.89 3.71 -13.25
N MET A 54 12.04 4.28 -12.90
CA MET A 54 12.37 5.70 -13.12
C MET A 54 11.76 6.05 -14.47
N ALA A 55 10.73 6.91 -14.46
CA ALA A 55 10.05 7.25 -15.68
C ALA A 55 11.08 8.03 -16.48
N GLU A 56 11.85 7.33 -17.31
CA GLU A 56 12.91 7.91 -18.14
C GLU A 56 12.35 8.87 -19.20
N HIS A 57 11.05 9.13 -19.20
CA HIS A 57 10.43 10.05 -20.13
C HIS A 57 9.11 10.62 -19.60
N LEU A 58 9.18 11.34 -18.48
CA LEU A 58 8.13 12.31 -18.18
C LEU A 58 8.50 13.60 -18.91
N GLU A 59 8.27 13.65 -20.23
CA GLU A 59 8.46 14.87 -21.00
C GLU A 59 7.61 15.98 -20.37
N LEU A 60 8.28 17.05 -19.96
CA LEU A 60 7.64 18.29 -19.54
C LEU A 60 6.70 18.73 -20.67
N ILE A 61 5.41 18.83 -20.37
CA ILE A 61 4.43 19.48 -21.25
C ILE A 61 4.93 20.93 -21.41
N PRO A 62 5.26 21.40 -22.63
CA PRO A 62 5.70 22.78 -22.82
C PRO A 62 4.59 23.73 -22.40
N ILE A 63 4.92 24.70 -21.55
CA ILE A 63 4.02 25.78 -21.17
C ILE A 63 3.99 26.76 -22.36
N PRO A 64 2.84 27.15 -22.90
CA PRO A 64 2.81 28.10 -24.02
C PRO A 64 3.33 29.46 -23.56
N GLU A 65 4.25 30.06 -24.33
CA GLU A 65 4.64 31.46 -24.15
C GLU A 65 3.48 32.36 -24.58
N ALA A 66 3.15 33.34 -23.74
CA ALA A 66 2.03 34.27 -23.91
C ALA A 66 2.34 35.37 -24.93
#